data_AF-A0AAV8YNX0-F1
#
_entry.id   AF-A0AAV8YNX0-F1
#
_cell.length_a   1.000
_cell.length_b   1.000
_cell.length_c   1.000
_cell.angle_alpha   90.00
_cell.angle_beta   90.00
_cell.angle_gamma   90.00
#
_symmetry.space_group_name_H-M   'P 1'
#
loop_
_entity.id
_entity.type
_entity.pdbx_description
1 polymer ?
#
loop_
_entity_poly.entity_id
_entity_poly.type
_entity_poly.pdbx_seq_one_letter_code
_entity_poly.pdbx_strand_id
1 'polypeptide(L)'
;MAESKNKCGQYSADYLKFGFIPSLSDKQLPMCLLCNKVLSNEAMKPSKLEDHFRRWHPDKIGKDLKYFQTLKDKVQKRPTVDKMFASTSQRDDGLRASYNISLLIAKSEKPHTIGEKLILPAIEEVLKTILHKPASDIIKIFLLSNNIVQRRIDEMSYEIESLLCIFLQTTYFFTQLDEPTLPGNEALHSSTKK
;
A
#
# COMPACT_ATOMS: atom_id res chain seq x y z
N MET A 1 24.93 -44.72 -7.60
CA MET A 1 24.17 -43.91 -8.56
C MET A 1 24.35 -42.46 -8.15
N ALA A 2 24.91 -41.63 -9.03
CA ALA A 2 25.38 -40.29 -8.70
C ALA A 2 24.21 -39.32 -8.48
N GLU A 3 24.17 -38.69 -7.31
CA GLU A 3 23.28 -37.58 -6.99
C GLU A 3 23.58 -36.40 -7.93
N SER A 4 22.61 -36.08 -8.78
CA SER A 4 22.66 -34.92 -9.65
C SER A 4 22.59 -33.66 -8.78
N LYS A 5 23.74 -32.97 -8.66
CA LYS A 5 23.87 -31.64 -8.07
C LYS A 5 22.88 -30.69 -8.74
N ASN A 6 21.77 -30.40 -8.06
CA ASN A 6 20.82 -29.39 -8.49
C ASN A 6 21.54 -28.04 -8.57
N LYS A 7 21.44 -27.40 -9.74
CA LYS A 7 22.02 -26.09 -10.03
C LYS A 7 21.51 -25.09 -9.00
N CYS A 8 22.41 -24.55 -8.19
CA CYS A 8 22.14 -23.46 -7.26
C CYS A 8 21.59 -22.28 -8.06
N GLY A 9 20.31 -21.93 -7.86
CA GLY A 9 19.71 -20.75 -8.47
C GLY A 9 18.36 -20.93 -9.16
N GLN A 10 17.75 -22.12 -9.16
CA GLN A 10 16.37 -22.29 -9.61
C GLN A 10 15.45 -22.62 -8.44
N TYR A 11 14.31 -21.93 -8.38
CA TYR A 11 13.27 -22.19 -7.40
C TYR A 11 12.71 -23.61 -7.54
N SER A 12 12.66 -24.38 -6.45
CA SER A 12 11.96 -25.66 -6.37
C SER A 12 10.58 -25.48 -5.75
N ALA A 13 9.58 -26.20 -6.28
CA ALA A 13 8.23 -26.25 -5.72
C ALA A 13 8.22 -26.72 -4.24
N ASP A 14 9.23 -27.50 -3.82
CA ASP A 14 9.39 -27.94 -2.44
C ASP A 14 9.60 -26.80 -1.45
N TYR A 15 10.02 -25.60 -1.91
CA TYR A 15 10.19 -24.45 -1.03
C TYR A 15 8.89 -23.92 -0.41
N LEU A 16 7.74 -24.35 -0.94
CA LEU A 16 6.45 -24.09 -0.33
C LEU A 16 6.34 -24.70 1.08
N LYS A 17 7.02 -25.82 1.35
CA LYS A 17 7.08 -26.45 2.68
C LYS A 17 7.73 -25.53 3.72
N PHE A 18 8.60 -24.63 3.29
CA PHE A 18 9.25 -23.63 4.14
C PHE A 18 8.50 -22.29 4.13
N GLY A 19 7.35 -22.20 3.44
CA GLY A 19 6.54 -20.98 3.36
C GLY A 19 7.04 -19.95 2.34
N PHE A 20 7.81 -20.37 1.33
CA PHE A 20 8.34 -19.48 0.29
C PHE A 20 7.76 -19.78 -1.09
N ILE A 21 7.63 -18.73 -1.91
CA ILE A 21 7.23 -18.78 -3.32
C ILE A 21 8.22 -17.99 -4.17
N PRO A 22 8.24 -18.13 -5.52
CA PRO A 22 9.00 -17.22 -6.37
C PRO A 22 8.47 -15.80 -6.19
N SER A 23 9.37 -14.81 -6.17
CA SER A 23 8.97 -13.41 -6.16
C SER A 23 8.18 -13.06 -7.43
N LEU A 24 7.25 -12.13 -7.27
CA LEU A 24 6.40 -11.65 -8.35
C LEU A 24 7.20 -10.84 -9.38
N SER A 25 8.25 -10.13 -8.94
CA SER A 25 9.09 -9.28 -9.80
C SER A 25 10.24 -10.04 -10.44
N ASP A 26 10.88 -10.93 -9.69
CA ASP A 26 11.97 -11.78 -10.17
C ASP A 26 11.73 -13.23 -9.72
N LYS A 27 11.37 -14.08 -10.68
CA LYS A 27 11.05 -15.49 -10.42
C LYS A 27 12.26 -16.29 -9.90
N GLN A 28 13.48 -15.74 -9.96
CA GLN A 28 14.69 -16.35 -9.42
C GLN A 28 14.93 -16.04 -7.95
N LEU A 29 14.11 -15.20 -7.31
CA LEU A 29 14.27 -14.85 -5.89
C LEU A 29 13.15 -15.46 -5.04
N PRO A 30 13.46 -16.00 -3.85
CA PRO A 30 12.42 -16.51 -2.95
C PRO A 30 11.77 -15.36 -2.17
N MET A 31 10.43 -15.38 -2.10
CA MET A 31 9.58 -14.46 -1.34
C MET A 31 8.87 -15.22 -0.23
N CYS A 32 8.94 -14.69 1.00
CA CYS A 32 8.23 -15.27 2.15
C CYS A 32 6.72 -15.00 2.07
N LEU A 33 5.87 -16.02 2.24
CA LEU A 33 4.41 -15.88 2.21
C LEU A 33 3.81 -15.15 3.42
N LEU A 34 4.56 -15.05 4.53
CA LEU A 34 4.06 -14.43 5.77
C LEU A 34 4.39 -12.93 5.86
N CYS A 35 5.61 -12.54 5.48
CA CYS A 35 6.04 -11.14 5.53
C CYS A 35 6.25 -10.47 4.15
N ASN A 36 6.04 -11.19 3.04
CA ASN A 36 6.30 -10.72 1.67
C ASN A 36 7.74 -10.24 1.41
N LYS A 37 8.69 -10.57 2.29
CA LYS A 37 10.10 -10.21 2.12
C LYS A 37 10.72 -11.07 1.02
N VAL A 38 11.30 -10.42 0.02
CA VAL A 38 12.14 -11.06 -1.00
C VAL A 38 13.54 -11.22 -0.43
N LEU A 39 14.06 -12.44 -0.45
CA LEU A 39 15.43 -12.74 -0.03
C LEU A 39 16.36 -12.83 -1.24
N SER A 40 17.66 -12.74 -1.01
CA SER A 40 18.66 -12.93 -2.05
C SER A 40 18.64 -14.36 -2.57
N ASN A 41 19.14 -14.57 -3.80
CA ASN A 41 19.26 -15.91 -4.39
C ASN A 41 20.10 -16.86 -3.50
N GLU A 42 21.13 -16.33 -2.83
CA GLU A 42 21.94 -17.09 -1.87
C GLU A 42 21.17 -17.61 -0.66
N ALA A 43 19.99 -17.05 -0.39
CA ALA A 43 19.10 -17.47 0.68
C ALA A 43 18.17 -18.63 0.30
N MET A 44 18.19 -19.10 -0.96
CA MET A 44 17.40 -20.27 -1.40
C MET A 44 17.80 -21.59 -0.71
N LYS A 45 18.91 -21.64 0.02
CA LYS A 45 19.30 -22.82 0.79
C LYS A 45 18.24 -23.09 1.89
N PRO A 46 17.73 -24.33 2.04
CA PRO A 46 16.70 -24.66 3.03
C PRO A 46 17.01 -24.18 4.44
N SER A 47 18.26 -24.34 4.90
CA SER A 47 18.69 -23.87 6.21
C SER A 47 18.51 -22.36 6.41
N LYS A 48 18.77 -21.54 5.38
CA LYS A 48 18.59 -20.08 5.45
C LYS A 48 17.13 -19.67 5.41
N LEU A 49 16.29 -20.40 4.67
CA LEU A 49 14.84 -20.21 4.64
C LEU A 49 14.22 -20.56 6.00
N GLU A 50 14.65 -21.67 6.60
CA GLU A 50 14.27 -22.08 7.96
C GLU A 50 14.73 -21.06 9.01
N ASP A 51 15.96 -20.56 8.91
CA ASP A 51 16.47 -19.53 9.82
C ASP A 51 15.65 -18.24 9.75
N HIS A 52 15.28 -17.80 8.54
CA HIS A 52 14.36 -16.69 8.36
C HIS A 52 13.04 -16.98 9.07
N PHE A 53 12.47 -18.17 8.85
CA PHE A 53 11.18 -18.54 9.41
C PHE A 53 11.22 -18.60 10.95
N ARG A 54 12.27 -19.18 11.54
CA ARG A 54 12.45 -19.25 13.01
C ARG A 54 12.64 -17.87 13.64
N ARG A 55 13.37 -16.97 12.99
CA ARG A 55 13.68 -15.64 13.53
C ARG A 55 12.50 -14.67 13.39
N TRP A 56 11.76 -14.71 12.29
CA TRP A 56 10.73 -13.72 11.96
C TRP A 56 9.31 -14.22 12.20
N HIS A 57 9.09 -15.54 12.23
CA HIS A 57 7.77 -16.16 12.35
C HIS A 57 7.73 -17.32 13.38
N PRO A 58 8.22 -17.11 14.63
CA PRO A 58 8.29 -18.17 15.64
C PRO A 58 6.91 -18.75 15.99
N ASP A 59 5.87 -17.94 15.92
CA ASP A 59 4.47 -18.27 16.19
C ASP A 59 3.80 -19.13 15.09
N LYS A 60 4.47 -19.27 13.94
CA LYS A 60 3.97 -20.05 12.79
C LYS A 60 4.80 -21.30 12.50
N ILE A 61 5.75 -21.64 13.38
CA ILE A 61 6.56 -22.87 13.28
C ILE A 61 5.64 -24.09 13.36
N GLY A 62 5.86 -25.09 12.50
CA GLY A 62 5.13 -26.36 12.51
C GLY A 62 3.77 -26.35 11.81
N LYS A 63 3.42 -25.28 11.08
CA LYS A 63 2.23 -25.29 10.21
C LYS A 63 2.42 -26.26 9.04
N ASP A 64 1.32 -26.87 8.61
CA ASP A 64 1.32 -27.90 7.57
C ASP A 64 1.43 -27.31 6.16
N LEU A 65 1.72 -28.16 5.18
CA LEU A 65 1.77 -27.76 3.76
C LEU A 65 0.44 -27.12 3.31
N LYS A 66 -0.69 -27.60 3.85
CA LYS A 66 -2.03 -27.14 3.49
C LYS A 66 -2.26 -25.68 3.90
N TYR A 67 -1.75 -25.27 5.06
CA TYR A 67 -1.72 -23.88 5.49
C TYR A 67 -0.97 -23.00 4.48
N PHE A 68 0.23 -23.40 4.07
CA PHE A 68 1.02 -22.64 3.09
C PHE A 68 0.42 -22.65 1.68
N GLN A 69 -0.23 -23.74 1.25
CA GLN A 69 -1.01 -23.78 0.01
C GLN A 69 -2.15 -22.76 0.05
N THR A 70 -2.91 -22.72 1.15
CA THR A 70 -4.01 -21.77 1.33
C THR A 70 -3.50 -20.32 1.31
N LEU A 71 -2.35 -20.06 1.94
CA LEU A 71 -1.68 -18.75 1.90
C LEU A 71 -1.18 -18.38 0.52
N LYS A 72 -0.54 -19.31 -0.19
CA LYS A 72 -0.10 -19.13 -1.57
C LYS A 72 -1.28 -18.77 -2.48
N ASP A 73 -2.38 -19.50 -2.37
CA ASP A 73 -3.58 -19.23 -3.16
C ASP A 73 -4.15 -17.86 -2.83
N LYS A 74 -4.16 -17.47 -1.54
CA LYS A 74 -4.56 -16.11 -1.13
C LYS A 74 -3.64 -15.04 -1.71
N VAL A 75 -2.32 -15.25 -1.73
CA VAL A 75 -1.34 -14.31 -2.28
C VAL A 75 -1.43 -14.23 -3.81
N GLN A 76 -1.66 -15.35 -4.50
CA GLN A 76 -1.79 -15.40 -5.97
C GLN A 76 -3.14 -14.89 -6.47
N LYS A 77 -4.21 -15.10 -5.70
CA LYS A 77 -5.54 -14.55 -5.97
C LYS A 77 -5.70 -13.13 -5.44
N ARG A 78 -4.77 -12.65 -4.61
CA ARG A 78 -4.70 -11.23 -4.24
C ARG A 78 -4.54 -10.46 -5.55
N PRO A 79 -5.44 -9.51 -5.86
CA PRO A 79 -5.26 -8.71 -7.04
C PRO A 79 -3.91 -7.98 -6.91
N THR A 80 -2.94 -8.32 -7.75
CA THR A 80 -1.76 -7.48 -7.92
C THR A 80 -2.23 -6.11 -8.35
N VAL A 81 -1.52 -5.03 -7.99
CA VAL A 81 -1.86 -3.68 -8.51
C VAL A 81 -2.05 -3.75 -10.04
N ASP A 82 -1.19 -4.48 -10.76
CA ASP A 82 -1.35 -4.71 -12.21
C ASP A 82 -2.60 -5.49 -12.64
N LYS A 83 -3.12 -6.42 -11.83
CA LYS A 83 -4.36 -7.17 -12.11
C LYS A 83 -5.62 -6.48 -11.59
N MET A 84 -5.50 -5.62 -10.58
CA MET A 84 -6.55 -4.68 -10.19
C MET A 84 -6.86 -3.72 -11.34
N PHE A 85 -5.87 -3.37 -12.17
CA PHE A 85 -6.07 -2.49 -13.34
C PHE A 85 -6.37 -3.23 -14.66
N ALA A 86 -6.39 -4.56 -14.67
CA ALA A 86 -6.61 -5.33 -15.90
C ALA A 86 -8.10 -5.56 -16.23
N SER A 87 -9.01 -5.22 -15.31
CA SER A 87 -10.46 -5.49 -15.45
C SER A 87 -11.35 -4.37 -14.94
N THR A 88 -10.77 -3.21 -14.66
CA THR A 88 -11.49 -2.04 -14.21
C THR A 88 -12.17 -1.37 -15.39
N SER A 89 -13.49 -1.56 -15.44
CA SER A 89 -14.38 -0.69 -16.19
C SER A 89 -13.91 0.76 -16.02
N GLN A 90 -14.03 1.60 -17.05
CA GLN A 90 -13.59 3.01 -17.04
C GLN A 90 -13.98 3.80 -15.77
N ARG A 91 -15.01 3.32 -15.04
CA ARG A 91 -15.45 3.77 -13.72
C ARG A 91 -14.38 3.74 -12.62
N ASP A 92 -13.58 2.69 -12.54
CA ASP A 92 -12.59 2.53 -11.47
C ASP A 92 -11.30 3.32 -11.75
N ASP A 93 -10.95 3.50 -13.02
CA ASP A 93 -9.87 4.40 -13.43
C ASP A 93 -10.23 5.86 -13.11
N GLY A 94 -11.49 6.25 -13.33
CA GLY A 94 -12.04 7.52 -12.89
C GLY A 94 -11.96 7.76 -11.39
N LEU A 95 -12.36 6.76 -10.61
CA LEU A 95 -12.29 6.80 -9.16
C LEU A 95 -10.83 6.99 -8.70
N ARG A 96 -9.89 6.23 -9.24
CA ARG A 96 -8.46 6.36 -8.92
C ARG A 96 -7.91 7.72 -9.30
N ALA A 97 -8.18 8.18 -10.52
CA ALA A 97 -7.70 9.48 -10.98
C ALA A 97 -8.23 10.61 -10.09
N SER A 98 -9.47 10.48 -9.62
CA SER A 98 -10.12 11.50 -8.82
C SER A 98 -9.67 11.51 -7.34
N TYR A 99 -9.25 10.37 -6.75
CA TYR A 99 -8.47 10.38 -5.50
C TYR A 99 -7.09 11.04 -5.68
N ASN A 100 -6.38 10.73 -6.78
CA ASN A 100 -5.07 11.31 -7.05
C ASN A 100 -5.15 12.84 -7.20
N ILE A 101 -6.17 13.35 -7.89
CA ILE A 101 -6.39 14.80 -8.02
C ILE A 101 -6.71 15.43 -6.66
N SER A 102 -7.58 14.81 -5.84
CA SER A 102 -7.86 15.27 -4.47
C SER A 102 -6.58 15.34 -3.62
N LEU A 103 -5.71 14.33 -3.72
CA LEU A 103 -4.42 14.31 -3.03
C LEU A 103 -3.50 15.45 -3.49
N LEU A 104 -3.44 15.72 -4.80
CA LEU A 104 -2.65 16.83 -5.35
C LEU A 104 -3.16 18.20 -4.87
N ILE A 105 -4.48 18.37 -4.79
CA ILE A 105 -5.10 19.60 -4.26
C ILE A 105 -4.70 19.81 -2.79
N ALA A 106 -4.84 18.77 -1.97
CA ALA A 106 -4.46 18.82 -0.55
C ALA A 106 -2.97 19.11 -0.36
N LYS A 107 -2.08 18.41 -1.11
CA LYS A 107 -0.63 18.63 -1.07
C LYS A 107 -0.20 20.02 -1.52
N SER A 108 -1.00 20.66 -2.37
CA SER A 108 -0.74 22.02 -2.86
C SER A 108 -1.34 23.10 -1.95
N GLU A 109 -1.92 22.70 -0.81
CA GLU A 109 -2.62 23.56 0.15
C GLU A 109 -3.70 24.42 -0.54
N LYS A 110 -4.36 23.87 -1.56
CA LYS A 110 -5.41 24.57 -2.30
C LYS A 110 -6.79 24.19 -1.76
N PRO A 111 -7.77 25.10 -1.83
CA PRO A 111 -9.14 24.78 -1.46
C PRO A 111 -9.69 23.71 -2.41
N HIS A 112 -10.49 22.78 -1.89
CA HIS A 112 -11.14 21.72 -2.67
C HIS A 112 -11.97 22.27 -3.86
N THR A 113 -12.42 23.53 -3.78
CA THR A 113 -13.14 24.25 -4.85
C THR A 113 -12.35 24.41 -6.15
N ILE A 114 -11.02 24.23 -6.15
CA ILE A 114 -10.19 24.35 -7.36
C ILE A 114 -10.48 23.22 -8.37
N GLY A 115 -10.99 22.08 -7.89
CA GLY A 115 -11.37 20.93 -8.71
C GLY A 115 -12.40 21.31 -9.77
N GLU A 116 -13.55 21.83 -9.34
CA GLU A 116 -14.59 22.29 -10.28
C GLU A 116 -14.22 23.59 -10.99
N LYS A 117 -13.59 24.55 -10.30
CA LYS A 117 -13.37 25.90 -10.87
C LYS A 117 -12.33 25.95 -11.99
N LEU A 118 -11.33 25.08 -11.96
CA LEU A 118 -10.17 25.17 -12.87
C LEU A 118 -9.79 23.83 -13.47
N ILE A 119 -9.69 22.78 -12.66
CA ILE A 119 -9.21 21.48 -13.14
C ILE A 119 -10.20 20.84 -14.11
N LEU A 120 -11.49 20.89 -13.79
CA LEU A 120 -12.54 20.33 -14.65
C LEU A 120 -12.61 21.06 -16.02
N PRO A 121 -12.67 22.40 -16.10
CA PRO A 121 -12.59 23.13 -17.38
C PRO A 121 -11.29 22.85 -18.17
N ALA A 122 -10.15 22.73 -17.49
CA ALA A 122 -8.88 22.43 -18.16
C ALA A 122 -8.86 21.04 -18.79
N ILE A 123 -9.41 20.04 -18.10
CA ILE A 123 -9.56 18.69 -18.64
C ILE A 123 -10.52 18.72 -19.84
N GLU A 124 -11.64 19.43 -19.74
CA GLU A 124 -12.61 19.58 -20.83
C GLU A 124 -11.96 20.16 -22.09
N GLU A 125 -11.17 21.22 -21.96
CA GLU A 125 -10.50 21.86 -23.09
C GLU A 125 -9.50 20.92 -23.75
N VAL A 126 -8.71 20.16 -22.97
CA VAL A 126 -7.77 19.16 -23.50
C VAL A 126 -8.49 18.04 -24.26
N LEU A 127 -9.59 17.52 -23.72
CA LEU A 127 -10.38 16.47 -24.36
C LEU A 127 -10.96 16.95 -25.71
N LYS A 128 -11.41 18.19 -25.75
CA LYS A 128 -12.01 18.81 -26.94
C LYS A 128 -10.97 19.15 -28.01
N THR A 129 -9.86 19.77 -27.63
CA THR A 129 -8.86 20.32 -28.55
C THR A 129 -7.83 19.29 -29.02
N ILE A 130 -7.32 18.46 -28.11
CA ILE A 130 -6.24 17.51 -28.41
C ILE A 130 -6.80 16.16 -28.82
N LEU A 131 -7.79 15.66 -28.09
CA LEU A 131 -8.31 14.30 -28.31
C LEU A 131 -9.54 14.26 -29.22
N HIS A 132 -10.16 15.40 -29.50
CA HIS A 132 -11.40 15.52 -30.28
C HIS A 132 -12.50 14.55 -29.81
N LYS A 133 -12.61 14.36 -28.48
CA LYS A 133 -13.60 13.47 -27.87
C LYS A 133 -14.68 14.26 -27.13
N PRO A 134 -15.94 13.75 -27.08
CA PRO A 134 -16.98 14.37 -26.28
C PRO A 134 -16.63 14.27 -24.80
N ALA A 135 -16.59 15.42 -24.12
CA ALA A 135 -16.21 15.50 -22.72
C ALA A 135 -17.25 14.88 -21.76
N SER A 136 -18.48 14.65 -22.23
CA SER A 136 -19.62 14.15 -21.44
C SER A 136 -19.40 12.78 -20.81
N ASP A 137 -18.65 11.91 -21.49
CA ASP A 137 -18.48 10.51 -21.05
C ASP A 137 -17.35 10.39 -20.04
N ILE A 138 -16.36 11.28 -20.13
CA ILE A 138 -15.15 11.28 -19.30
C ILE A 138 -15.35 12.16 -18.06
N ILE A 139 -16.03 13.31 -18.15
CA ILE A 139 -16.28 14.18 -17.00
C ILE A 139 -17.23 13.53 -15.99
N LYS A 140 -18.22 12.72 -16.44
CA LYS A 140 -19.05 11.91 -15.54
C LYS A 140 -18.25 10.88 -14.74
N ILE A 141 -17.12 10.43 -15.27
CA ILE A 141 -16.19 9.48 -14.64
C ILE A 141 -15.29 10.21 -13.62
N PHE A 142 -14.95 11.47 -13.89
CA PHE A 142 -14.23 12.35 -12.97
C PHE A 142 -15.19 12.92 -11.92
N LEU A 143 -15.37 12.17 -10.83
CA LEU A 143 -16.04 12.64 -9.60
C LEU A 143 -15.19 13.74 -8.92
N LEU A 144 -15.09 14.90 -9.54
CA LEU A 144 -14.33 16.07 -9.09
C LEU A 144 -15.24 17.19 -8.56
N SER A 145 -16.50 16.88 -8.26
CA SER A 145 -17.35 17.87 -7.62
C SER A 145 -16.76 18.27 -6.27
N ASN A 146 -16.99 19.51 -5.85
CA ASN A 146 -16.40 20.09 -4.64
C ASN A 146 -16.66 19.19 -3.43
N ASN A 147 -17.89 18.66 -3.32
CA ASN A 147 -18.31 17.75 -2.26
C ASN A 147 -17.55 16.42 -2.30
N ILE A 148 -17.25 15.88 -3.48
CA ILE A 148 -16.48 14.62 -3.60
C ILE A 148 -15.01 14.85 -3.30
N VAL A 149 -14.42 15.94 -3.83
CA VAL A 149 -13.02 16.27 -3.57
C VAL A 149 -12.80 16.46 -2.07
N GLN A 150 -13.69 17.19 -1.40
CA GLN A 150 -13.67 17.35 0.06
C GLN A 150 -13.79 16.00 0.76
N ARG A 151 -14.82 15.20 0.45
CA ARG A 151 -15.05 13.90 1.10
C ARG A 151 -13.84 12.98 1.01
N ARG A 152 -13.14 12.98 -0.14
CA ARG A 152 -11.93 12.17 -0.31
C ARG A 152 -10.75 12.67 0.50
N ILE A 153 -10.59 13.99 0.61
CA ILE A 153 -9.56 14.57 1.47
C ILE A 153 -9.83 14.15 2.93
N ASP A 154 -11.08 14.19 3.36
CA ASP A 154 -11.49 13.76 4.69
C ASP A 154 -11.26 12.25 4.91
N GLU A 155 -11.65 11.40 3.95
CA GLU A 155 -11.42 9.95 3.99
C GLU A 155 -9.91 9.62 4.10
N MET A 156 -9.08 10.24 3.26
CA MET A 156 -7.62 10.06 3.32
C MET A 156 -7.03 10.56 4.65
N SER A 157 -7.52 11.70 5.15
CA SER A 157 -7.09 12.24 6.44
C SER A 157 -7.42 11.29 7.58
N TYR A 158 -8.63 10.73 7.59
CA TYR A 158 -9.08 9.77 8.58
C TYR A 158 -8.22 8.50 8.60
N GLU A 159 -7.87 7.95 7.43
CA GLU A 159 -7.00 6.77 7.36
C GLU A 159 -5.60 7.04 7.94
N ILE A 160 -5.03 8.21 7.62
CA ILE A 160 -3.72 8.63 8.14
C ILE A 160 -3.78 8.83 9.66
N GLU A 161 -4.82 9.49 10.16
CA GLU A 161 -5.04 9.71 11.59
C GLU A 161 -5.18 8.38 12.33
N SER A 162 -5.99 7.45 11.80
CA SER A 162 -6.18 6.12 12.38
C SER A 162 -4.86 5.34 12.44
N LEU A 163 -4.06 5.36 11.36
CA LEU A 163 -2.75 4.73 11.34
C LEU A 163 -1.80 5.36 12.36
N LEU A 164 -1.81 6.69 12.48
CA LEU A 164 -1.01 7.42 13.45
C LEU A 164 -1.42 7.05 14.88
N CYS A 165 -2.72 6.99 15.18
CA CYS A 165 -3.21 6.55 16.49
C CYS A 165 -2.72 5.15 16.85
N ILE A 166 -2.81 4.19 15.92
CA ILE A 166 -2.29 2.82 16.14
C ILE A 166 -0.78 2.85 16.37
N PHE A 167 -0.05 3.62 15.58
CA PHE A 167 1.41 3.75 15.72
C PHE A 167 1.79 4.32 17.09
N LEU A 168 1.17 5.42 17.51
CA LEU A 168 1.43 6.05 18.81
C LEU A 168 1.03 5.12 19.98
N GLN A 169 -0.02 4.31 19.85
CA GLN A 169 -0.39 3.34 20.89
C GLN A 169 0.60 2.17 21.03
N THR A 170 1.35 1.85 19.98
CA THR A 170 2.21 0.64 19.91
C THR A 170 3.70 0.95 19.99
N THR A 171 4.07 2.23 20.03
CA THR A 171 5.46 2.69 20.04
C THR A 171 5.74 3.60 21.22
N TYR A 172 6.95 3.50 21.78
CA TYR A 172 7.43 4.47 22.75
C TYR A 172 7.92 5.71 22.00
N PHE A 173 7.39 6.87 22.34
CA PHE A 173 7.80 8.15 21.78
C PHE A 173 7.84 9.21 22.88
N PHE A 174 8.60 10.27 22.66
CA PHE A 174 8.63 11.45 23.51
C PHE A 174 8.05 12.62 22.72
N THR A 175 7.10 13.34 23.31
CA THR A 175 6.55 14.58 22.75
C THR A 175 7.15 15.75 23.50
N GLN A 176 7.72 16.69 22.76
CA GLN A 176 8.12 17.98 23.31
C GLN A 176 6.95 18.94 23.16
N LEU A 177 6.43 19.41 24.29
CA LEU A 177 5.42 20.47 24.31
C LEU A 177 6.16 21.80 24.26
N ASP A 178 5.98 22.55 23.18
CA ASP A 178 6.42 23.94 23.14
C ASP A 178 5.26 24.79 23.66
N GLU A 179 5.45 25.37 24.84
CA GLU A 179 4.42 26.15 25.52
C GLU A 179 4.37 27.54 24.88
N PRO A 180 3.27 27.92 24.21
CA PRO A 180 3.18 29.26 23.65
C PRO A 180 3.21 30.26 24.81
N THR A 181 4.14 31.21 24.75
CA THR A 181 4.25 32.28 25.75
C THR A 181 3.08 33.25 25.56
N LEU A 182 1.92 32.90 26.12
CA LEU A 182 0.82 33.84 26.29
C LEU A 182 1.20 34.81 27.41
N PRO A 183 0.96 36.13 27.27
CA PRO A 183 1.15 37.07 28.36
C PRO A 183 0.03 36.85 29.40
N GLY A 184 0.25 35.92 30.33
CA GLY A 184 -0.72 35.56 31.37
C GLY A 184 -0.38 34.22 32.00
N ASN A 185 0.43 34.27 33.06
CA ASN A 185 0.98 33.12 33.76
C ASN A 185 -0.11 32.32 34.50
N GLU A 186 -0.52 31.16 34.00
CA GLU A 186 -1.05 30.06 34.81
C GLU A 186 -0.58 28.72 34.23
N ALA A 187 0.44 28.14 34.86
CA ALA A 187 1.03 26.87 34.43
C ALA A 187 0.09 25.69 34.74
N LEU A 188 -0.29 24.93 33.72
CA LEU A 188 -1.04 23.68 33.87
C LEU A 188 -0.06 22.49 33.78
N HIS A 189 0.20 21.87 34.92
CA HIS A 189 0.87 20.57 34.98
C HIS A 189 0.00 19.50 34.31
N SER A 190 0.51 18.80 33.30
CA SER A 190 -0.06 17.52 32.89
C SER A 190 1.01 16.47 32.58
N SER A 191 0.78 15.29 33.13
CA SER A 191 1.66 14.13 33.19
C SER A 191 1.57 13.30 31.90
N THR A 192 2.71 12.81 31.41
CA THR A 192 2.80 11.86 30.28
C THR A 192 2.62 10.41 30.75
N LYS A 193 1.93 9.58 29.94
CA LYS A 193 1.86 8.12 30.10
C LYS A 193 3.14 7.47 29.57
N LYS A 194 3.66 6.48 30.32
CA LYS A 194 4.68 5.51 29.88
C LYS A 194 4.05 4.44 28.99
#